data_AF-A0A3N5HMW7-F1
#
_entry.id   AF-A0A3N5HMW7-F1
#
_cell.length_a   1.000
_cell.length_b   1.000
_cell.length_c   1.000
_cell.angle_alpha   90.00
_cell.angle_beta   90.00
_cell.angle_gamma   90.00
#
_symmetry.space_group_name_H-M   'P 1'
#
loop_
_entity.id
_entity.type
_entity.pdbx_description
1 polymer ?
#
loop_
_entity_poly.entity_id
_entity_poly.type
_entity_poly.pdbx_seq_one_letter_code
_entity_poly.pdbx_strand_id
1 'polypeptide(L)'
;DGSSDGSSEELDRLAAEHSQIRVFHLDRNYGKTCALEAGFSQSFGDIIIQIDGDLQQDSKDILKLLPYTDTHDLVCGWRQERQDGLVKKLSSRIANRVRNFFTHDGVHDTGCPLKIFRRPVLERVRLFEGMHRFFPALALMHGFTVTEVPVRHYPRIHGVSKYGMGNRLFKSLYDLIAVRWMQTRVLRYTFRDK
;
A
#
# COMPACT_ATOMS: atom_id res chain seq x y z
N ASP A 1 0.55 -10.81 12.05
CA ASP A 1 1.45 -9.76 12.60
C ASP A 1 1.35 -9.72 14.13
N GLY A 2 1.65 -10.86 14.78
CA GLY A 2 1.53 -11.00 16.24
C GLY A 2 0.14 -10.68 16.79
N SER A 3 -0.93 -11.15 16.13
CA SER A 3 -2.31 -10.92 16.60
C SER A 3 -2.58 -11.73 17.87
N SER A 4 -3.42 -11.20 18.76
CA SER A 4 -3.79 -11.83 20.03
C SER A 4 -5.32 -11.99 20.18
N ASP A 5 -6.06 -11.88 19.08
CA ASP A 5 -7.52 -11.80 19.02
C ASP A 5 -8.18 -13.05 18.41
N GLY A 6 -7.44 -14.16 18.31
CA GLY A 6 -7.91 -15.39 17.69
C GLY A 6 -7.75 -15.45 16.17
N SER A 7 -7.22 -14.39 15.54
CA SER A 7 -7.02 -14.37 14.08
C SER A 7 -6.07 -15.44 13.59
N SER A 8 -5.07 -15.83 14.39
CA SER A 8 -4.06 -16.80 13.95
C SER A 8 -4.66 -18.19 13.79
N GLU A 9 -5.45 -18.63 14.77
CA GLU A 9 -6.14 -19.92 14.79
C GLU A 9 -7.16 -20.03 13.66
N GLU A 10 -7.94 -18.96 13.42
CA GLU A 10 -8.91 -18.95 12.32
C GLU A 10 -8.24 -18.99 10.95
N LEU A 11 -7.13 -18.26 10.77
CA LEU A 11 -6.36 -18.30 9.53
C LEU A 11 -5.76 -19.69 9.28
N ASP A 12 -5.24 -20.36 10.30
CA ASP A 12 -4.71 -21.72 10.18
C ASP A 12 -5.80 -22.74 9.82
N ARG A 13 -6.99 -22.61 10.40
CA ARG A 13 -8.17 -23.40 10.03
C ARG A 13 -8.53 -23.21 8.56
N LEU A 14 -8.60 -21.96 8.09
CA LEU A 14 -8.88 -21.65 6.69
C LEU A 14 -7.80 -22.19 5.75
N ALA A 15 -6.52 -22.15 6.14
CA ALA A 15 -5.42 -22.72 5.35
C ALA A 15 -5.48 -24.25 5.26
N ALA A 16 -5.97 -24.93 6.30
CA ALA A 16 -6.21 -26.37 6.27
C ALA A 16 -7.37 -26.77 5.34
N GLU A 17 -8.39 -25.91 5.23
CA GLU A 17 -9.58 -26.13 4.40
C GLU A 17 -9.39 -25.72 2.94
N HIS A 18 -8.51 -24.74 2.66
CA HIS A 18 -8.32 -24.16 1.35
C HIS A 18 -6.85 -24.15 0.93
N SER A 19 -6.49 -25.02 -0.02
CA SER A 19 -5.12 -25.16 -0.54
C SER A 19 -4.56 -23.91 -1.23
N GLN A 20 -5.42 -22.95 -1.63
CA GLN A 20 -4.97 -21.66 -2.19
C GLN A 20 -4.52 -20.67 -1.10
N ILE A 21 -4.83 -20.92 0.16
CA ILE A 21 -4.51 -20.04 1.28
C ILE A 21 -3.17 -20.48 1.88
N ARG A 22 -2.26 -19.51 2.06
CA ARG A 22 -1.00 -19.70 2.79
C ARG A 22 -0.90 -18.63 3.85
N VAL A 23 -0.61 -19.04 5.09
CA VAL A 23 -0.58 -18.17 6.25
C VAL A 23 0.85 -18.09 6.77
N PHE A 24 1.29 -16.88 7.09
CA PHE A 24 2.61 -16.62 7.66
C PHE A 24 2.43 -15.85 8.96
N HIS A 25 2.85 -16.47 10.08
CA HIS A 25 2.80 -15.85 11.40
C HIS A 25 4.14 -15.20 11.72
N LEU A 26 4.11 -13.89 11.98
CA LEU A 26 5.24 -13.17 12.58
C LEU A 26 5.23 -13.40 14.09
N ASP A 27 6.41 -13.57 14.70
CA ASP A 27 6.59 -13.87 16.13
C ASP A 27 6.08 -12.77 17.07
N ARG A 28 5.98 -11.54 16.56
CA ARG A 28 5.38 -10.38 17.26
C ARG A 28 4.84 -9.37 16.26
N ASN A 29 4.26 -8.28 16.78
CA ASN A 29 3.82 -7.17 15.94
C ASN A 29 5.02 -6.32 15.48
N TYR A 30 5.26 -6.28 14.16
CA TYR A 30 6.26 -5.40 13.53
C TYR A 30 5.63 -4.23 12.76
N GLY A 31 4.30 -4.19 12.72
CA GLY A 31 3.54 -3.17 12.02
C GLY A 31 3.38 -3.46 10.52
N LYS A 32 2.51 -2.65 9.91
CA LYS A 32 1.98 -2.90 8.56
C LYS A 32 3.05 -3.04 7.47
N THR A 33 4.11 -2.23 7.52
CA THR A 33 5.12 -2.26 6.44
C THR A 33 5.91 -3.56 6.44
N CYS A 34 6.32 -4.04 7.62
CA CYS A 34 7.02 -5.31 7.77
C CYS A 34 6.12 -6.49 7.40
N ALA A 35 4.85 -6.47 7.82
CA ALA A 35 3.89 -7.50 7.42
C ALA A 35 3.68 -7.56 5.90
N LEU A 36 3.62 -6.40 5.22
CA LEU A 36 3.54 -6.34 3.76
C LEU A 36 4.82 -6.83 3.09
N GLU A 37 5.99 -6.41 3.55
CA GLU A 37 7.27 -6.89 3.03
C GLU A 37 7.40 -8.41 3.16
N ALA A 38 7.06 -8.96 4.33
CA ALA A 38 7.08 -10.40 4.57
C ALA A 38 6.12 -11.13 3.62
N GLY A 39 4.92 -10.59 3.41
CA GLY A 39 3.97 -11.15 2.43
C GLY A 39 4.50 -11.08 0.99
N PHE A 40 5.12 -9.98 0.60
CA PHE A 40 5.68 -9.79 -0.74
C PHE A 40 6.86 -10.73 -1.01
N SER A 41 7.76 -10.95 -0.04
CA SER A 41 8.89 -11.86 -0.18
C SER A 41 8.47 -13.33 -0.33
N GLN A 42 7.29 -13.70 0.18
CA GLN A 42 6.70 -15.04 0.03
C GLN A 42 5.78 -15.19 -1.21
N SER A 43 5.67 -14.15 -2.04
CA SER A 43 4.79 -14.14 -3.21
C SER A 43 5.52 -14.55 -4.50
N PHE A 44 4.86 -15.33 -5.36
CA PHE A 44 5.48 -15.92 -6.57
C PHE A 44 4.86 -15.49 -7.91
N GLY A 45 3.70 -14.81 -7.91
CA GLY A 45 3.04 -14.37 -9.16
C GLY A 45 3.66 -13.12 -9.78
N ASP A 46 3.55 -12.94 -11.10
CA ASP A 46 4.03 -11.74 -11.81
C ASP A 46 3.23 -10.48 -11.46
N ILE A 47 1.98 -10.68 -11.05
CA ILE A 47 1.07 -9.66 -10.56
C ILE A 47 0.77 -9.95 -9.09
N ILE A 48 1.05 -8.97 -8.23
CA ILE A 48 0.84 -9.05 -6.79
C ILE A 48 -0.25 -8.06 -6.41
N ILE A 49 -1.30 -8.55 -5.75
CA ILE A 49 -2.43 -7.73 -5.31
C ILE A 49 -2.35 -7.59 -3.79
N GLN A 50 -2.37 -6.35 -3.31
CA GLN A 50 -2.51 -6.02 -1.91
C GLN A 50 -3.96 -5.60 -1.63
N ILE A 51 -4.54 -6.10 -0.54
CA ILE A 51 -5.83 -5.65 0.01
C ILE A 51 -5.82 -5.80 1.55
N ASP A 52 -6.60 -4.97 2.26
CA ASP A 52 -6.75 -5.11 3.73
C ASP A 52 -7.90 -6.09 4.05
N GLY A 53 -7.79 -6.83 5.15
CA GLY A 53 -8.77 -7.83 5.58
C GLY A 53 -9.98 -7.29 6.36
N ASP A 54 -10.20 -5.97 6.39
CA ASP A 54 -11.28 -5.34 7.18
C ASP A 54 -12.57 -5.07 6.39
N LEU A 55 -12.67 -5.62 5.17
CA LEU A 55 -13.81 -5.53 4.25
C LEU A 55 -14.19 -4.10 3.85
N GLN A 56 -13.32 -3.11 4.09
CA GLN A 56 -13.58 -1.73 3.66
C GLN A 56 -13.44 -1.54 2.15
N GLN A 57 -12.82 -2.48 1.43
CA GLN A 57 -12.67 -2.47 -0.02
C GLN A 57 -13.39 -3.68 -0.64
N ASP A 58 -14.02 -3.44 -1.80
CA ASP A 58 -14.67 -4.50 -2.58
C ASP A 58 -13.61 -5.30 -3.35
N SER A 59 -13.50 -6.60 -3.10
CA SER A 59 -12.58 -7.46 -3.86
C SER A 59 -12.92 -7.51 -5.35
N LYS A 60 -14.16 -7.25 -5.76
CA LYS A 60 -14.54 -7.15 -7.17
C LYS A 60 -13.87 -5.98 -7.88
N ASP A 61 -13.42 -4.97 -7.16
CA ASP A 61 -12.70 -3.84 -7.77
C ASP A 61 -11.30 -4.23 -8.23
N ILE A 62 -10.74 -5.37 -7.79
CA ILE A 62 -9.51 -5.95 -8.37
C ILE A 62 -9.67 -6.11 -9.89
N LEU A 63 -10.83 -6.59 -10.36
CA LEU A 63 -11.11 -6.80 -11.78
C LEU A 63 -11.14 -5.49 -12.58
N LYS A 64 -11.40 -4.35 -11.93
CA LYS A 64 -11.34 -3.03 -12.56
C LYS A 64 -9.91 -2.52 -12.72
N LEU A 65 -9.03 -2.88 -11.79
CA LEU A 65 -7.64 -2.46 -11.78
C LEU A 65 -6.76 -3.31 -12.70
N LEU A 66 -7.07 -4.61 -12.83
CA LEU A 66 -6.26 -5.56 -13.59
C LEU A 66 -5.93 -5.12 -15.03
N PRO A 67 -6.88 -4.61 -15.86
CA PRO A 67 -6.55 -4.20 -17.23
C PRO A 67 -5.48 -3.11 -17.32
N TYR A 68 -5.27 -2.31 -16.26
CA TYR A 68 -4.27 -1.25 -16.27
C TYR A 68 -2.84 -1.77 -16.05
N THR A 69 -2.66 -3.03 -15.65
CA THR A 69 -1.32 -3.61 -15.49
C THR A 69 -0.60 -3.86 -16.81
N ASP A 70 -1.33 -3.81 -17.94
CA ASP A 70 -0.76 -3.96 -19.27
C ASP A 70 0.04 -2.73 -19.70
N THR A 71 -0.26 -1.57 -19.10
CA THR A 71 0.35 -0.27 -19.43
C THR A 71 1.05 0.39 -18.25
N HIS A 72 0.79 -0.09 -17.02
CA HIS A 72 1.34 0.49 -15.81
C HIS A 72 1.94 -0.58 -14.88
N ASP A 73 3.05 -0.25 -14.22
CA ASP A 73 3.75 -1.16 -13.32
C ASP A 73 3.11 -1.22 -11.93
N LEU A 74 2.47 -0.13 -11.50
CA LEU A 74 1.73 -0.03 -10.24
C LEU A 74 0.37 0.63 -10.47
N VAL A 75 -0.71 -0.09 -10.14
CA VAL A 75 -2.09 0.40 -10.22
C VAL A 75 -2.63 0.58 -8.80
N CYS A 76 -3.01 1.81 -8.45
CA CYS A 76 -3.54 2.15 -7.13
C CYS A 76 -5.06 2.32 -7.17
N GLY A 77 -5.77 1.76 -6.21
CA GLY A 77 -7.18 2.09 -6.03
C GLY A 77 -7.33 3.52 -5.49
N TRP A 78 -8.34 4.24 -5.94
CA TRP A 78 -8.67 5.58 -5.49
C TRP A 78 -10.09 5.63 -4.91
N ARG A 79 -10.21 5.85 -3.59
CA ARG A 79 -11.50 5.97 -2.92
C ARG A 79 -12.07 7.37 -3.13
N GLN A 80 -12.90 7.55 -4.16
CA GLN A 80 -13.54 8.84 -4.44
C GLN A 80 -14.61 9.19 -3.39
N GLU A 81 -15.48 8.24 -3.06
CA GLU A 81 -16.59 8.44 -2.14
C GLU A 81 -16.30 7.86 -0.76
N ARG A 82 -15.40 8.52 -0.02
CA ARG A 82 -15.09 8.10 1.35
C ARG A 82 -16.33 8.31 2.24
N GLN A 83 -16.76 7.27 2.93
CA GLN A 83 -17.79 7.35 3.98
C GLN A 83 -17.20 7.82 5.34
N ASP A 84 -16.14 8.62 5.29
CA ASP A 84 -15.50 9.23 6.46
C ASP A 84 -16.16 10.57 6.81
N GLY A 85 -16.17 10.94 8.10
CA GLY A 85 -16.63 12.26 8.56
C GLY A 85 -15.85 13.43 7.93
N LEU A 86 -16.48 14.60 7.81
CA LEU A 86 -15.95 15.78 7.10
C LEU A 86 -14.53 16.19 7.53
N VAL A 87 -14.23 16.11 8.83
CA VAL A 87 -12.91 16.44 9.39
C VAL A 87 -11.81 15.51 8.85
N LYS A 88 -12.08 14.20 8.78
CA LYS A 88 -11.12 13.21 8.24
C LYS A 88 -10.91 13.41 6.74
N LYS A 89 -11.97 13.74 5.99
CA LYS A 89 -11.88 14.07 4.56
C LYS A 89 -10.98 15.26 4.31
N LEU A 90 -11.18 16.36 5.06
CA LEU A 90 -10.38 17.58 4.90
C LEU A 90 -8.92 17.35 5.31
N SER A 91 -8.67 16.70 6.45
CA SER A 91 -7.33 16.36 6.90
C SER A 91 -6.59 15.48 5.89
N SER A 92 -7.25 14.46 5.32
CA SER A 92 -6.66 13.61 4.30
C SER A 92 -6.35 14.38 3.01
N ARG A 93 -7.22 15.31 2.57
CA ARG A 93 -6.96 16.14 1.39
C ARG A 93 -5.73 17.04 1.59
N ILE A 94 -5.59 17.66 2.76
CA ILE A 94 -4.43 18.48 3.08
C ILE A 94 -3.16 17.62 3.14
N ALA A 95 -3.21 16.48 3.82
CA ALA A 95 -2.08 15.56 3.90
C ALA A 95 -1.64 15.06 2.53
N ASN A 96 -2.59 14.68 1.66
CA ASN A 96 -2.30 14.23 0.30
C ASN A 96 -1.76 15.39 -0.56
N ARG A 97 -2.27 16.62 -0.42
CA ARG A 97 -1.75 17.78 -1.14
C ARG A 97 -0.32 18.11 -0.76
N VAL A 98 0.00 18.13 0.54
CA VAL A 98 1.37 18.31 1.03
C VAL A 98 2.26 17.20 0.48
N ARG A 99 1.85 15.94 0.66
CA ARG A 99 2.59 14.79 0.17
C ARG A 99 2.85 14.86 -1.34
N ASN A 100 1.85 15.18 -2.16
CA ASN A 100 1.97 15.29 -3.61
C ASN A 100 2.91 16.43 -4.01
N PHE A 101 2.89 17.54 -3.28
CA PHE A 101 3.84 18.65 -3.50
C PHE A 101 5.29 18.23 -3.27
N PHE A 102 5.55 17.35 -2.30
CA PHE A 102 6.91 16.87 -2.04
C PHE A 102 7.32 15.70 -2.94
N THR A 103 6.43 14.74 -3.14
CA THR A 103 6.72 13.48 -3.85
C THR A 103 6.53 13.55 -5.36
N HIS A 104 5.75 14.51 -5.86
CA HIS A 104 5.42 14.67 -7.28
C HIS A 104 4.84 13.41 -7.93
N ASP A 105 4.11 12.59 -7.17
CA ASP A 105 3.64 11.30 -7.67
C ASP A 105 2.23 11.31 -8.29
N GLY A 106 1.52 12.44 -8.24
CA GLY A 106 0.23 12.62 -8.91
C GLY A 106 -0.93 11.80 -8.32
N VAL A 107 -0.72 11.06 -7.23
CA VAL A 107 -1.71 10.14 -6.67
C VAL A 107 -2.64 10.83 -5.67
N HIS A 108 -3.95 10.66 -5.84
CA HIS A 108 -5.01 11.26 -5.04
C HIS A 108 -5.22 10.55 -3.70
N ASP A 109 -5.04 9.23 -3.63
CA ASP A 109 -5.28 8.43 -2.42
C ASP A 109 -4.28 7.30 -2.20
N THR A 110 -3.08 7.64 -1.75
CA THR A 110 -2.06 6.63 -1.38
C THR A 110 -2.45 5.75 -0.21
N GLY A 111 -3.35 6.21 0.63
CA GLY A 111 -3.85 5.47 1.77
C GLY A 111 -4.82 4.36 1.40
N CYS A 112 -5.21 4.21 0.14
CA CYS A 112 -6.03 3.08 -0.30
C CYS A 112 -5.18 1.80 -0.26
N PRO A 113 -5.59 0.75 0.48
CA PRO A 113 -4.79 -0.47 0.57
C PRO A 113 -4.85 -1.33 -0.69
N LEU A 114 -5.91 -1.19 -1.51
CA LEU A 114 -6.05 -1.91 -2.77
C LEU A 114 -5.03 -1.39 -3.79
N LYS A 115 -4.01 -2.20 -4.08
CA LYS A 115 -2.95 -1.91 -5.05
C LYS A 115 -2.58 -3.17 -5.81
N ILE A 116 -2.25 -3.01 -7.09
CA ILE A 116 -1.73 -4.09 -7.93
C ILE A 116 -0.31 -3.70 -8.38
N PHE A 117 0.65 -4.56 -8.09
CA PHE A 117 2.05 -4.39 -8.43
C PHE A 117 2.43 -5.41 -9.50
N ARG A 118 3.16 -4.97 -10.52
CA ARG A 118 4.01 -5.87 -11.29
C ARG A 118 5.23 -6.23 -10.44
N ARG A 119 5.63 -7.50 -10.49
CA ARG A 119 6.76 -8.05 -9.73
C ARG A 119 8.03 -7.17 -9.73
N PRO A 120 8.48 -6.60 -10.86
CA PRO A 120 9.68 -5.75 -10.88
C PRO A 120 9.63 -4.55 -9.92
N VAL A 121 8.44 -4.01 -9.63
CA VAL A 121 8.28 -2.92 -8.65
C VAL A 121 8.71 -3.38 -7.26
N LEU A 122 8.25 -4.54 -6.82
CA LEU A 122 8.57 -5.09 -5.50
C LEU A 122 10.02 -5.59 -5.41
N GLU A 123 10.60 -6.05 -6.51
CA GLU A 123 12.00 -6.47 -6.56
C GLU A 123 12.98 -5.30 -6.52
N ARG A 124 12.58 -4.14 -7.03
CA ARG A 124 13.42 -2.95 -7.09
C ARG A 124 13.25 -2.03 -5.88
N VAL A 125 12.03 -1.87 -5.38
CA VAL A 125 11.72 -1.00 -4.24
C VAL A 125 12.12 -1.70 -2.93
N ARG A 126 12.93 -1.03 -2.11
CA ARG A 126 13.25 -1.48 -0.75
C ARG A 126 12.41 -0.73 0.26
N LEU A 127 11.79 -1.45 1.20
CA LEU A 127 10.89 -0.88 2.19
C LEU A 127 11.59 -0.68 3.53
N PHE A 128 11.34 0.48 4.11
CA PHE A 128 11.62 0.80 5.51
C PHE A 128 10.29 0.92 6.25
N GLU A 129 10.32 0.96 7.58
CA GLU A 129 9.11 1.22 8.37
C GLU A 129 8.42 2.51 7.87
N GLY A 130 7.09 2.48 7.73
CA GLY A 130 6.28 3.62 7.26
C GLY A 130 6.10 3.71 5.73
N MET A 131 6.94 3.03 4.95
CA MET A 131 7.03 3.23 3.49
C MET A 131 5.82 2.74 2.68
N HIS A 132 4.93 1.94 3.26
CA HIS A 132 3.68 1.49 2.61
C HIS A 132 2.76 2.64 2.13
N ARG A 133 2.98 3.87 2.62
CA ARG A 133 2.23 5.08 2.22
C ARG A 133 2.80 5.78 1.00
N PHE A 134 3.99 5.36 0.57
CA PHE A 134 4.78 6.02 -0.46
C PHE A 134 5.04 5.11 -1.66
N PHE A 135 4.36 3.97 -1.79
CA PHE A 135 4.56 3.06 -2.93
C PHE A 135 4.57 3.77 -4.29
N PRO A 136 3.64 4.70 -4.61
CA PRO A 136 3.71 5.45 -5.87
C PRO A 136 4.99 6.27 -6.03
N ALA A 137 5.36 7.06 -5.01
CA ALA A 137 6.57 7.86 -5.03
C ALA A 137 7.84 7.02 -5.16
N LEU A 138 7.89 5.87 -4.47
CA LEU A 138 9.00 4.91 -4.52
C LEU A 138 9.07 4.21 -5.89
N ALA A 139 7.94 3.87 -6.50
CA ALA A 139 7.89 3.28 -7.84
C ALA A 139 8.39 4.30 -8.88
N LEU A 140 7.82 5.51 -8.89
CA LEU A 140 8.18 6.57 -9.83
C LEU A 140 9.66 6.97 -9.74
N MET A 141 10.22 7.08 -8.53
CA MET A 141 11.64 7.44 -8.41
C MET A 141 12.58 6.38 -9.01
N HIS A 142 12.14 5.12 -9.09
CA HIS A 142 12.84 4.03 -9.73
C HIS A 142 12.51 3.85 -11.23
N GLY A 143 11.71 4.77 -11.81
CA GLY A 143 11.40 4.78 -13.25
C GLY A 143 10.21 3.93 -13.67
N PHE A 144 9.45 3.39 -12.71
CA PHE A 144 8.21 2.67 -12.99
C PHE A 144 7.05 3.63 -13.29
N THR A 145 6.02 3.09 -13.93
CA THR A 145 4.77 3.79 -14.25
C THR A 145 3.69 3.54 -13.20
N VAL A 146 2.91 4.57 -12.86
CA VAL A 146 1.85 4.50 -11.84
C VAL A 146 0.55 5.08 -12.38
N THR A 147 -0.58 4.46 -12.05
CA THR A 147 -1.91 5.01 -12.32
C THR A 147 -2.88 4.79 -11.15
N GLU A 148 -4.01 5.50 -11.17
CA GLU A 148 -5.11 5.36 -10.21
C GLU A 148 -6.41 4.97 -10.88
N VAL A 149 -7.16 4.06 -10.24
CA VAL A 149 -8.48 3.62 -10.71
C VAL A 149 -9.50 3.86 -9.59
N PRO A 150 -10.65 4.50 -9.86
CA PRO A 150 -11.70 4.68 -8.85
C PRO A 150 -12.24 3.35 -8.31
N VAL A 151 -12.32 3.25 -6.98
CA VAL A 151 -12.82 2.06 -6.27
C VAL A 151 -13.86 2.42 -5.21
N ARG A 152 -14.72 1.44 -4.89
CA ARG A 152 -15.73 1.52 -3.83
C ARG A 152 -15.04 1.52 -2.46
N HIS A 153 -15.69 2.17 -1.50
CA HIS A 153 -15.24 2.16 -0.11
C HIS A 153 -16.42 2.02 0.84
N TYR A 154 -16.40 0.96 1.65
CA TYR A 154 -17.43 0.68 2.63
C TYR A 154 -17.05 1.20 4.02
N PRO A 155 -18.04 1.61 4.84
CA PRO A 155 -17.78 1.90 6.25
C PRO A 155 -17.26 0.63 6.94
N ARG A 156 -16.41 0.82 7.95
CA ARG A 156 -15.92 -0.30 8.77
C ARG A 156 -17.08 -0.89 9.57
N ILE A 157 -17.29 -2.20 9.47
CA ILE A 157 -18.36 -2.90 10.19
C ILE A 157 -17.86 -3.42 11.56
N HIS A 158 -16.58 -3.81 11.66
CA HIS A 158 -15.99 -4.38 12.88
C HIS A 158 -14.63 -3.76 13.23
N GLY A 159 -14.36 -3.60 14.53
CA GLY A 159 -13.08 -3.14 15.08
C GLY A 159 -12.94 -1.63 15.31
N VAL A 160 -12.32 -1.25 16.42
CA VAL A 160 -11.97 0.15 16.75
C VAL A 160 -10.72 0.57 15.97
N SER A 161 -10.69 1.80 15.46
CA SER A 161 -9.49 2.36 14.83
C SER A 161 -8.36 2.49 15.86
N LYS A 162 -7.37 1.59 15.81
CA LYS A 162 -6.17 1.60 16.69
C LYS A 162 -5.20 2.78 16.43
N TYR A 163 -5.58 3.76 15.62
CA TYR A 163 -4.69 4.83 15.16
C TYR A 163 -4.94 6.18 15.87
N GLY A 164 -3.99 6.63 16.68
CA GLY A 164 -3.95 7.98 17.25
C GLY A 164 -3.43 9.04 16.27
N MET A 165 -4.10 10.19 16.17
CA MET A 165 -3.83 11.21 15.15
C MET A 165 -2.48 11.95 15.32
N GLY A 166 -2.02 12.19 16.55
CA GLY A 166 -0.83 13.03 16.81
C GLY A 166 0.51 12.38 16.43
N ASN A 167 0.81 11.20 16.99
CA ASN A 167 2.08 10.51 16.75
C ASN A 167 2.24 10.07 15.27
N ARG A 168 1.12 9.80 14.59
CA ARG A 168 1.11 9.42 13.18
C ARG A 168 1.48 10.58 12.26
N LEU A 169 1.09 11.82 12.58
CA LEU A 169 1.37 12.97 11.73
C LEU A 169 2.88 13.27 11.67
N PHE A 170 3.56 13.30 12.82
CA PHE A 170 5.00 13.52 12.88
C PHE A 170 5.80 12.42 12.18
N LYS A 171 5.47 11.15 12.43
CA LYS A 171 6.09 10.03 11.70
C LYS A 171 5.91 10.15 10.19
N SER A 172 4.70 10.46 9.73
CA SER A 172 4.42 10.63 8.30
C SER A 172 5.21 11.77 7.67
N LEU A 173 5.41 12.88 8.40
CA LEU A 173 6.17 14.03 7.94
C LEU A 173 7.67 13.71 7.88
N TYR A 174 8.19 13.01 8.89
CA TYR A 174 9.57 12.53 8.89
C TYR A 174 9.83 11.60 7.70
N ASP A 175 8.94 10.62 7.47
CA ASP A 175 9.03 9.71 6.33
C ASP A 175 8.96 10.46 5.00
N LEU A 176 8.12 11.50 4.90
CA LEU A 176 8.01 12.33 3.70
C LEU A 176 9.33 13.05 3.37
N ILE A 177 10.00 13.60 4.38
CA ILE A 177 11.32 14.23 4.22
C ILE A 177 12.35 13.19 3.74
N ALA A 178 12.32 11.98 4.33
CA ALA A 178 13.20 10.89 3.92
C ALA A 178 12.96 10.48 2.45
N VAL A 179 11.70 10.29 2.03
CA VAL A 179 11.37 9.97 0.63
C VAL A 179 11.82 11.09 -0.30
N ARG A 180 11.60 12.36 0.07
CA ARG A 180 12.09 13.50 -0.73
C ARG A 180 13.61 13.47 -0.88
N TRP A 181 14.34 13.14 0.19
CA TRP A 181 15.79 12.96 0.15
C TRP A 181 16.18 11.77 -0.73
N MET A 182 15.50 10.63 -0.64
CA MET A 182 15.75 9.46 -1.51
C MET A 182 15.58 9.83 -2.99
N GLN A 183 14.53 10.58 -3.33
CA GLN A 183 14.29 11.04 -4.70
C GLN A 183 15.42 11.89 -5.27
N THR A 184 16.14 12.67 -4.44
CA THR A 184 17.30 13.47 -4.91
C THR A 184 18.59 12.65 -5.02
N ARG A 185 18.62 11.45 -4.43
CA ARG A 185 19.79 10.56 -4.38
C ARG A 185 19.62 9.27 -5.19
N VAL A 186 18.46 9.08 -5.82
CA VAL A 186 18.20 7.87 -6.61
C VAL A 186 19.16 7.80 -7.78
N LEU A 187 19.78 6.62 -7.95
CA LEU A 187 20.73 6.40 -9.02
C LEU A 187 20.00 6.37 -10.37
N ARG A 188 20.43 7.21 -11.29
CA ARG A 188 19.95 7.26 -12.68
C ARG A 188 21.15 7.12 -13.60
N TYR A 189 21.12 6.11 -14.45
CA TYR A 189 22.13 5.90 -15.46
C TYR A 189 21.49 5.31 -16.71
N THR A 190 22.11 5.59 -17.85
CA THR A 190 21.78 4.99 -19.15
C THR A 190 23.11 4.52 -19.70
N PHE A 191 23.17 3.26 -20.14
CA PHE A 191 24.34 2.80 -20.88
C PHE A 191 24.39 3.57 -22.21
N ARG A 192 25.57 4.01 -22.64
CA ARG A 192 25.74 4.42 -24.04
C ARG A 192 25.52 3.20 -24.92
N ASP A 193 24.88 3.38 -26.06
CA ASP A 193 24.74 2.34 -27.08
C ASP A 193 26.12 1.73 -27.37
N LYS A 194 26.18 0.40 -27.42
CA LYS A 194 27.40 -0.34 -27.77
C LYS A 194 27.68 -0.25 -29.27
#